data_AF-A0ABD1DIH0-F1
#
_entry.id   AF-A0ABD1DIH0-F1
#
_cell.length_a   1.000
_cell.length_b   1.000
_cell.length_c   1.000
_cell.angle_alpha   90.00
_cell.angle_beta   90.00
_cell.angle_gamma   90.00
#
_symmetry.space_group_name_H-M   'P 1'
#
loop_
_entity.id
_entity.type
_entity.pdbx_description
1 polymer ?
#
loop_
_entity_poly.entity_id
_entity_poly.type
_entity_poly.pdbx_seq_one_letter_code
_entity_poly.pdbx_strand_id
1 'polypeptide(L)' 'MSCRRGGEVVQETITSSVSDDTCTLEFQRSDGTLVTKLIDFRS' A
#
# COMPACT_ATOMS: atom_id res chain seq x y z
N MET A 1 -8.31 11.41 23.65
CA MET A 1 -8.60 11.32 22.20
C MET A 1 -7.30 11.00 21.50
N SER A 2 -7.13 9.80 20.98
CA SER A 2 -5.94 9.41 20.21
C SER A 2 -6.24 9.69 18.75
N CYS A 3 -5.82 10.85 18.25
CA CYS A 3 -5.76 11.08 16.81
C CYS A 3 -4.79 10.04 16.24
N ARG A 4 -5.26 9.26 15.25
CA ARG A 4 -4.41 8.31 14.53
C ARG A 4 -3.19 9.09 14.06
N ARG A 5 -1.99 8.64 14.43
CA ARG A 5 -0.72 9.24 13.98
C ARG A 5 -0.63 9.02 12.48
N GLY A 6 -1.17 9.96 11.70
CA GLY A 6 -0.88 10.08 10.28
C GLY A 6 0.59 10.46 10.18
N GLY A 7 1.44 9.44 10.06
CA GLY A 7 2.82 9.63 9.65
C GLY A 7 2.82 10.18 8.23
N GLU A 8 3.76 11.09 7.99
CA GLU A 8 4.09 11.71 6.72
C GLU A 8 3.81 10.80 5.51
N VAL A 9 2.92 11.24 4.61
CA VAL A 9 2.50 10.47 3.44
C VAL A 9 3.50 10.73 2.32
N VAL A 10 4.42 9.79 2.10
CA VAL A 10 5.36 9.79 0.97
C VAL A 10 4.78 8.90 -0.12
N GLN A 11 4.19 9.53 -1.13
CA GLN A 11 3.69 8.99 -2.42
C GLN A 11 3.35 7.48 -2.46
N GLU A 12 2.05 7.18 -2.51
CA GLU A 12 1.53 5.81 -2.62
C GLU A 12 1.06 5.53 -4.05
N THR A 13 1.52 4.42 -4.66
CA THR A 13 0.97 3.93 -5.93
C THR A 13 0.15 2.68 -5.66
N ILE A 14 -1.17 2.78 -5.90
CA ILE A 14 -2.10 1.65 -5.83
C ILE A 14 -2.50 1.30 -7.25
N THR A 15 -2.21 0.06 -7.67
CA THR A 15 -2.63 -0.46 -8.98
C THR A 15 -3.49 -1.69 -8.78
N SER A 16 -4.66 -1.71 -9.43
CA SER A 16 -5.60 -2.83 -9.38
C SER A 16 -5.79 -3.43 -10.77
N SER A 17 -5.89 -4.75 -10.83
CA SER A 17 -6.24 -5.50 -12.03
C SER A 17 -7.50 -6.31 -11.76
N VAL A 18 -8.61 -5.93 -12.42
CA VAL A 18 -9.88 -6.66 -12.32
C VAL A 18 -9.81 -7.99 -13.07
N SER A 19 -9.03 -8.08 -14.14
CA SER A 19 -8.84 -9.34 -14.87
C SER A 19 -8.10 -10.38 -14.03
N ASP A 20 -7.20 -9.94 -13.16
CA ASP A 20 -6.38 -10.82 -12.33
C ASP A 20 -6.89 -10.92 -10.90
N ASP A 21 -7.94 -10.18 -10.52
CA ASP A 21 -8.41 -10.00 -9.13
C ASP A 21 -7.26 -9.76 -8.16
N THR A 22 -6.35 -8.87 -8.54
CA THR A 22 -5.19 -8.52 -7.72
C THR A 22 -5.07 -7.02 -7.49
N CYS A 23 -4.51 -6.65 -6.35
CA CYS A 23 -4.11 -5.30 -6.01
C CYS A 23 -2.62 -5.28 -5.62
N THR A 24 -1.87 -4.36 -6.21
CA THR A 24 -0.49 -4.07 -5.83
C THR A 24 -0.43 -2.75 -5.06
N LEU A 25 0.21 -2.77 -3.89
CA LEU A 25 0.46 -1.60 -3.05
C LEU A 25 1.96 -1.32 -3.05
N GLU A 26 2.34 -0.13 -3.47
CA GLU A 26 3.70 0.37 -3.40
C GLU A 26 3.74 1.67 -2.60
N PHE A 27 4.51 1.68 -1.51
CA PHE A 27 4.65 2.84 -0.63
C PHE A 27 6.00 2.82 0.10
N GLN A 28 6.50 3.99 0.46
CA GLN A 28 7.69 4.14 1.29
C GLN A 28 7.29 4.34 2.75
N ARG A 29 7.88 3.56 3.66
CA ARG A 29 7.73 3.77 5.10
C ARG A 29 8.58 4.95 5.56
N SER A 30 8.24 5.51 6.71
CA SER A 30 8.99 6.62 7.32
C SER A 30 10.44 6.29 7.69
N ASP A 31 10.80 5.01 7.76
CA ASP A 31 12.19 4.55 7.95
C ASP A 31 13.00 4.46 6.64
N GLY A 32 12.40 4.86 5.51
CA GLY A 32 12.99 4.81 4.18
C GLY A 32 12.79 3.48 3.44
N THR A 33 12.22 2.47 4.09
CA THR A 33 11.98 1.15 3.48
C THR A 33 10.92 1.25 2.39
N LEU A 34 11.24 0.76 1.18
CA LEU A 34 10.25 0.56 0.13
C LEU A 34 9.47 -0.73 0.38
N VAL A 35 8.15 -0.63 0.39
CA VAL A 35 7.24 -1.76 0.57
C VAL A 35 6.49 -2.00 -0.73
N THR A 36 6.56 -3.24 -1.22
CA THR A 36 5.74 -3.75 -2.31
C THR A 36 4.91 -4.92 -1.79
N LYS A 37 3.59 -4.84 -1.93
CA LYS A 37 2.68 -5.94 -1.56
C LYS A 37 1.77 -6.29 -2.72
N LEU A 38 1.65 -7.58 -2.99
CA LEU A 38 0.62 -8.14 -3.84
C LEU A 38 -0.49 -8.70 -2.94
N ILE A 39 -1.73 -8.32 -3.23
CA ILE A 39 -2.95 -8.89 -2.65
C ILE A 39 -3.64 -9.65 -3.77
N ASP A 40 -3.78 -10.96 -3.60
CA ASP A 40 -4.56 -11.83 -4.47
C ASP A 40 -5.88 -12.13 -3.78
N PHE A 41 -7.00 -11.75 -4.41
CA PHE A 41 -8.34 -11.92 -3.83
C PHE A 41 -8.96 -13.29 -4.13
N ARG A 42 -8.26 -14.17 -4.87
CA ARG A 42 -8.78 -15.49 -5.28
C ARG A 42 -8.48 -16.61 -4.29
N SER A 43 -7.54 -16.41 -3.35
CA SER A 43 -7.08 -17.43 -2.39
C SER A 43 -7.68 -17.29 -0.99
#